data_AF-A0A382U6F9-F1
#
_entry.id   AF-A0A382U6F9-F1
#
_cell.length_a   1.000
_cell.length_b   1.000
_cell.length_c   1.000
_cell.angle_alpha   90.00
_cell.angle_beta   90.00
_cell.angle_gamma   90.00
#
_symmetry.space_group_name_H-M   'P 1'
#
loop_
_entity.id
_entity.type
_entity.pdbx_description
1 polymer ?
#
loop_
_entity_poly.entity_id
_entity_poly.type
_entity_poly.pdbx_seq_one_letter_code
_entity_poly.pdbx_strand_id
1 'polypeptide(L)'
;MPRVKKLFVIEKKKKNNNNQLIMLYQSLIKSKASYIDKFMKIIVQNKLKIIIIEYFITNYSKKHQIIIKRSNNDFFYINDEYKNQLKSFNKKFFDPYKRNNKFELEHNKQIIITTVGQMNFFKWAIENQIINYIEEH
;
A
#
# COMPACT_ATOMS: atom_id res chain seq x y z
N MET A 1 -25.69 -8.33 23.35
CA MET A 1 -24.58 -7.43 22.96
C MET A 1 -23.85 -6.95 24.21
N PRO A 2 -22.51 -7.04 24.23
CA PRO A 2 -21.71 -6.03 24.93
C PRO A 2 -20.56 -5.48 24.06
N ARG A 3 -20.17 -4.25 24.42
CA ARG A 3 -19.25 -3.33 23.75
C ARG A 3 -17.76 -3.73 23.85
N VAL A 4 -17.03 -3.34 22.80
CA VAL A 4 -15.58 -3.18 22.58
C VAL A 4 -14.70 -2.97 23.83
N LYS A 5 -13.58 -3.72 23.95
CA LYS A 5 -12.20 -3.24 24.29
C LYS A 5 -11.20 -4.41 24.48
N LYS A 6 -9.90 -4.09 24.27
CA LYS A 6 -8.67 -4.93 24.21
C LYS A 6 -8.49 -5.64 22.85
N LEU A 7 -7.40 -5.41 22.10
CA LEU A 7 -6.01 -5.50 22.52
C LEU A 7 -5.11 -4.42 21.88
N PHE A 8 -4.36 -3.72 22.72
CA PHE A 8 -3.02 -3.22 22.41
C PHE A 8 -2.11 -3.89 23.43
N VAL A 9 -1.15 -4.72 22.99
CA VAL A 9 0.03 -5.06 23.80
C VAL A 9 1.24 -5.08 22.88
N ILE A 10 2.26 -4.35 23.36
CA ILE A 10 3.56 -4.06 22.76
C ILE A 10 4.55 -5.08 23.33
N GLU A 11 5.50 -5.59 22.54
CA GLU A 11 6.78 -6.05 23.09
C GLU A 11 7.96 -5.17 22.63
N LYS A 12 8.77 -4.79 23.62
CA LYS A 12 9.95 -3.94 23.54
C LYS A 12 11.10 -4.67 22.83
N LYS A 13 11.73 -4.05 21.82
CA LYS A 13 13.21 -3.97 21.70
C LYS A 13 13.68 -2.98 20.60
N LYS A 14 14.67 -2.17 20.98
CA LYS A 14 15.49 -1.17 20.25
C LYS A 14 14.79 0.06 19.66
N LYS A 15 15.05 1.21 20.31
CA LYS A 15 14.89 2.58 19.78
C LYS A 15 15.48 2.66 18.39
N ASN A 16 14.61 2.83 17.39
CA ASN A 16 14.96 3.35 16.09
C ASN A 16 13.89 4.41 15.79
N ASN A 17 14.30 5.59 15.32
CA ASN A 17 13.41 6.73 15.01
C ASN A 17 12.31 6.42 13.95
N ASN A 18 12.23 5.16 13.50
CA ASN A 18 11.23 4.62 12.58
C ASN A 18 9.90 4.23 13.25
N ASN A 19 9.85 4.00 14.57
CA ASN A 19 8.63 3.48 15.21
C ASN A 19 7.48 4.50 15.23
N GLN A 20 7.76 5.79 15.38
CA GLN A 20 6.73 6.83 15.32
C GLN A 20 6.14 6.98 13.91
N LEU A 21 6.99 6.89 12.89
CA LEU A 21 6.56 6.95 11.50
C LEU A 21 5.70 5.73 11.14
N ILE A 22 6.14 4.53 11.54
CA ILE A 22 5.38 3.29 11.37
C ILE A 22 4.05 3.35 12.13
N MET A 23 4.03 3.87 13.36
CA MET A 23 2.80 4.06 14.15
C MET A 23 1.83 5.07 13.50
N LEU A 24 2.35 6.18 12.96
CA LEU A 24 1.54 7.17 12.23
C LEU A 24 0.95 6.53 10.97
N TYR A 25 1.74 5.78 10.19
CA TYR A 25 1.24 5.03 9.04
C TYR A 25 0.24 3.95 9.43
N GLN A 26 0.49 3.19 10.49
CA GLN A 26 -0.46 2.21 11.03
C GLN A 26 -1.77 2.87 11.46
N SER A 27 -1.73 4.08 12.01
CA SER A 27 -2.94 4.84 12.36
C SER A 27 -3.72 5.31 11.12
N LEU A 28 -3.01 5.84 10.11
CA LEU A 28 -3.59 6.29 8.85
C LEU A 28 -4.24 5.13 8.09
N ILE A 29 -3.63 3.96 8.14
CA ILE A 29 -4.12 2.78 7.43
C ILE A 29 -5.22 2.06 8.23
N LYS A 30 -5.16 2.04 9.57
CA LYS A 30 -6.26 1.54 10.43
C LYS A 30 -7.55 2.33 10.26
N SER A 31 -7.48 3.59 9.84
CA SER A 31 -8.67 4.43 9.61
C SER A 31 -9.60 3.91 8.50
N LYS A 32 -9.12 3.00 7.63
CA LYS A 32 -9.90 2.38 6.55
C LYS A 32 -9.62 0.87 6.46
N ALA A 33 -10.30 0.08 7.30
CA ALA A 33 -10.16 -1.38 7.39
C ALA A 33 -10.22 -2.10 6.04
N SER A 34 -11.06 -1.62 5.11
CA SER A 34 -11.22 -2.19 3.77
C SER A 34 -9.95 -2.18 2.91
N TYR A 35 -9.04 -1.22 3.13
CA TYR A 35 -7.76 -1.18 2.42
C TYR A 35 -6.78 -2.23 2.93
N ILE A 36 -6.76 -2.45 4.25
CA ILE A 36 -5.97 -3.55 4.82
C ILE A 36 -6.50 -4.88 4.32
N ASP A 37 -7.82 -5.09 4.26
CA ASP A 37 -8.38 -6.34 3.74
C ASP A 37 -7.95 -6.59 2.28
N LYS A 38 -8.06 -5.59 1.41
CA LYS A 38 -7.59 -5.69 0.01
C LYS A 38 -6.08 -5.92 -0.08
N PHE A 39 -5.30 -5.19 0.70
CA PHE A 39 -3.85 -5.32 0.74
C PHE A 39 -3.42 -6.72 1.23
N MET A 40 -3.98 -7.19 2.34
CA MET A 40 -3.73 -8.53 2.88
C MET A 40 -4.11 -9.59 1.86
N LYS A 41 -5.26 -9.44 1.17
CA LYS A 41 -5.66 -10.33 0.07
C LYS A 41 -4.59 -10.39 -1.02
N ILE A 42 -4.02 -9.26 -1.43
CA ILE A 42 -2.98 -9.22 -2.46
C ILE A 42 -1.67 -9.85 -1.96
N ILE A 43 -1.20 -9.50 -0.77
CA ILE A 43 0.09 -9.95 -0.24
C ILE A 43 0.07 -11.42 0.21
N VAL A 44 -0.97 -11.83 0.93
CA VAL A 44 -1.09 -13.19 1.50
C VAL A 44 -1.42 -14.20 0.42
N GLN A 45 -2.34 -13.88 -0.50
CA GLN A 45 -2.78 -14.87 -1.48
C GLN A 45 -1.76 -15.04 -2.61
N ASN A 46 -1.11 -13.97 -3.08
CA ASN A 46 -0.20 -14.11 -4.22
C ASN A 46 0.79 -12.95 -4.38
N LYS A 47 2.07 -13.16 -4.02
CA LYS A 47 3.15 -12.19 -4.28
C LYS A 47 3.34 -11.86 -5.77
N LEU A 48 2.96 -12.76 -6.69
CA LEU A 48 2.99 -12.47 -8.13
C LEU A 48 2.06 -11.31 -8.50
N LYS A 49 0.95 -11.11 -7.76
CA LYS A 49 0.06 -9.96 -7.99
C LYS A 49 0.77 -8.63 -7.81
N ILE A 50 1.68 -8.51 -6.84
CA ILE A 50 2.46 -7.28 -6.64
C ILE A 50 3.30 -6.97 -7.89
N ILE A 51 3.95 -8.00 -8.43
CA ILE A 51 4.82 -7.89 -9.61
C ILE A 51 4.00 -7.50 -10.84
N ILE A 52 2.83 -8.13 -11.03
CA ILE A 52 1.93 -7.83 -12.14
C ILE A 52 1.42 -6.38 -12.06
N ILE A 53 0.96 -5.95 -10.88
CA ILE A 53 0.48 -4.58 -10.66
C ILE A 53 1.59 -3.57 -10.93
N GLU A 54 2.80 -3.83 -10.44
CA GLU A 54 3.93 -2.93 -10.68
C GLU A 54 4.33 -2.91 -12.15
N TYR A 55 4.44 -4.05 -12.82
CA TYR A 55 4.72 -4.11 -14.26
C TYR A 55 3.67 -3.34 -15.06
N PHE A 56 2.40 -3.46 -14.69
CA PHE A 56 1.33 -2.71 -15.30
C PHE A 56 1.56 -1.19 -15.15
N ILE A 57 1.88 -0.72 -13.94
CA ILE A 57 2.09 0.71 -13.66
C ILE A 57 3.36 1.23 -14.34
N THR A 58 4.47 0.50 -14.33
CA THR A 58 5.77 1.04 -14.78
C THR A 58 6.04 0.84 -16.27
N ASN A 59 5.53 -0.25 -16.85
CA ASN A 59 5.81 -0.63 -18.23
C ASN A 59 4.56 -0.57 -19.12
N TYR A 60 3.52 -1.32 -18.78
CA TYR A 60 2.33 -1.43 -19.64
C TYR A 60 1.63 -0.07 -19.81
N SER A 61 1.34 0.61 -18.69
CA SER A 61 0.64 1.89 -18.71
C SER A 61 1.43 2.99 -19.42
N LYS A 62 2.76 2.91 -19.36
CA LYS A 62 3.65 3.82 -20.09
C LYS A 62 3.56 3.58 -21.60
N LYS A 63 3.66 2.31 -22.02
CA LYS A 63 3.64 1.91 -23.44
C LYS A 63 2.30 2.25 -24.09
N HIS A 64 1.20 2.05 -23.37
CA HIS A 64 -0.16 2.24 -23.87
C HIS A 64 -0.79 3.57 -23.45
N GLN A 65 -0.02 4.46 -22.81
CA GLN A 65 -0.48 5.78 -22.35
C GLN A 65 -1.80 5.72 -21.57
N ILE A 66 -1.93 4.75 -20.66
CA ILE A 66 -3.19 4.50 -19.94
C ILE A 66 -3.52 5.67 -19.01
N ILE A 67 -4.73 6.20 -19.17
CA ILE A 67 -5.32 7.27 -18.38
C ILE A 67 -6.41 6.67 -17.50
N ILE A 68 -6.43 7.02 -16.21
CA ILE A 68 -7.51 6.65 -15.29
C ILE A 68 -8.20 7.90 -14.78
N LYS A 69 -9.52 7.78 -14.59
CA LYS A 69 -10.36 8.76 -13.92
C LYS A 69 -10.37 8.51 -12.41
N ARG A 70 -9.98 9.51 -11.63
CA ARG A 70 -10.08 9.50 -10.17
C ARG A 70 -11.51 9.66 -9.71
N SER A 71 -11.74 9.37 -8.43
CA SER A 71 -13.04 9.58 -7.77
C SER A 71 -13.50 11.04 -7.77
N ASN A 72 -12.58 12.01 -7.89
CA ASN A 72 -12.89 13.44 -7.97
C ASN A 72 -13.08 13.96 -9.41
N ASN A 73 -13.28 13.07 -10.39
CA ASN A 73 -13.36 13.36 -11.83
C ASN A 73 -12.07 13.84 -12.52
N ASP A 74 -10.93 13.90 -11.83
CA ASP A 74 -9.65 14.21 -12.48
C ASP A 74 -9.13 13.03 -13.29
N PHE A 75 -8.46 13.31 -14.40
CA PHE A 75 -7.79 12.31 -15.22
C PHE A 75 -6.28 12.42 -15.07
N PHE A 76 -5.59 11.27 -15.05
CA PHE A 76 -4.13 11.25 -14.97
C PHE A 76 -3.54 10.05 -15.71
N TYR A 77 -2.34 10.23 -16.24
CA TYR A 77 -1.52 9.14 -16.76
C TYR A 77 -0.93 8.34 -15.60
N ILE A 78 -1.20 7.04 -15.55
CA ILE A 78 -0.78 6.17 -14.44
C ILE A 78 0.74 6.26 -14.21
N ASN A 79 1.51 6.18 -15.30
CA ASN A 79 2.96 6.15 -15.21
C ASN A 79 3.57 7.46 -14.69
N ASP A 80 3.02 8.60 -15.07
CA ASP A 80 3.54 9.90 -14.66
C ASP A 80 3.16 10.22 -13.22
N GLU A 81 1.93 9.90 -12.82
CA GLU A 81 1.52 9.99 -11.43
C GLU A 81 2.39 9.09 -10.54
N TYR A 82 2.68 7.86 -10.96
CA TYR A 82 3.57 6.97 -10.22
C TYR A 82 4.98 7.58 -10.02
N LYS A 83 5.56 8.20 -11.05
CA LYS A 83 6.85 8.92 -10.92
C LYS A 83 6.74 10.11 -9.97
N ASN A 84 5.62 10.84 -10.00
CA ASN A 84 5.38 11.96 -9.08
C ASN A 84 5.33 11.47 -7.63
N GLN A 85 4.64 10.35 -7.36
CA GLN A 85 4.60 9.76 -6.03
C GLN A 85 5.99 9.31 -5.53
N LEU A 86 6.81 8.70 -6.39
CA LEU A 86 8.19 8.33 -6.05
C LEU A 86 9.05 9.55 -5.67
N LYS A 87 8.80 10.72 -6.27
CA LYS A 87 9.48 11.98 -5.92
C LYS A 87 8.95 12.53 -4.59
N SER A 88 7.65 12.70 -4.47
CA SER A 88 6.99 13.33 -3.31
C SER A 88 7.21 12.56 -2.00
N PHE A 89 7.11 11.23 -2.05
CA PHE A 89 7.30 10.39 -0.86
C PHE A 89 8.76 10.05 -0.58
N ASN A 90 9.71 10.42 -1.45
CA ASN A 90 11.02 9.78 -1.59
C ASN A 90 10.86 8.28 -1.93
N LYS A 91 11.60 7.79 -2.93
CA LYS A 91 11.59 6.38 -3.37
C LYS A 91 11.60 5.38 -2.21
N LYS A 92 12.26 5.71 -1.08
CA LYS A 92 12.28 4.87 0.13
C LYS A 92 10.90 4.57 0.74
N PHE A 93 9.94 5.46 0.66
CA PHE A 93 8.64 5.33 1.32
C PHE A 93 7.48 5.04 0.37
N PHE A 94 7.76 4.78 -0.91
CA PHE A 94 6.72 4.51 -1.90
C PHE A 94 7.06 3.36 -2.86
N ASP A 95 8.33 3.12 -3.14
CA ASP A 95 8.71 2.02 -4.03
C ASP A 95 8.41 0.66 -3.35
N PRO A 96 7.54 -0.18 -3.94
CA PRO A 96 7.15 -1.47 -3.35
C PRO A 96 8.32 -2.48 -3.27
N TYR A 97 9.41 -2.25 -4.01
CA TYR A 97 10.62 -3.07 -3.97
C TYR A 97 11.72 -2.49 -3.09
N LYS A 98 11.55 -1.29 -2.53
CA LYS A 98 12.53 -0.76 -1.57
C LYS A 98 12.34 -1.48 -0.24
N ARG A 99 13.12 -2.55 -0.07
CA ARG A 99 13.00 -3.57 0.99
C ARG A 99 13.49 -3.15 2.38
N ASN A 100 13.81 -1.86 2.59
CA ASN A 100 14.36 -1.40 3.85
C ASN A 100 13.24 -1.24 4.89
N ASN A 101 13.57 -1.46 6.16
CA ASN A 101 12.66 -1.26 7.31
C ASN A 101 11.36 -2.08 7.22
N LYS A 102 11.50 -3.41 7.10
CA LYS A 102 10.37 -4.33 7.22
C LYS A 102 9.81 -4.32 8.64
N PHE A 103 8.51 -4.55 8.75
CA PHE A 103 7.82 -4.75 10.02
C PHE A 103 6.71 -5.78 9.87
N GLU A 104 6.26 -6.32 11.00
CA GLU A 104 5.14 -7.25 11.08
C GLU A 104 3.82 -6.48 11.15
N LEU A 105 2.88 -6.85 10.29
CA LEU A 105 1.53 -6.36 10.28
C LEU A 105 0.59 -7.53 10.61
N GLU A 106 -0.10 -7.42 11.74
CA GLU A 106 -1.13 -8.37 12.14
C GLU A 106 -2.51 -7.83 11.75
N HIS A 107 -3.31 -8.66 11.07
CA HIS A 107 -4.70 -8.38 10.74
C HIS A 107 -5.50 -9.68 10.63
N ASN A 108 -6.69 -9.75 11.25
CA ASN A 108 -7.56 -10.93 11.24
C ASN A 108 -6.84 -12.26 11.58
N LYS A 109 -5.98 -12.26 12.61
CA LYS A 109 -5.15 -13.40 13.05
C LYS A 109 -4.09 -13.86 12.03
N GLN A 110 -3.84 -13.09 10.97
CA GLN A 110 -2.75 -13.31 10.02
C GLN A 110 -1.64 -12.29 10.25
N ILE A 111 -0.39 -12.75 10.18
CA ILE A 111 0.80 -11.90 10.28
C ILE A 111 1.50 -11.91 8.92
N ILE A 112 1.79 -10.72 8.40
CA ILE A 112 2.65 -10.56 7.22
C ILE A 112 3.83 -9.65 7.52
N ILE A 113 4.93 -9.89 6.81
CA ILE A 113 6.09 -9.00 6.82
C ILE A 113 5.97 -8.06 5.61
N THR A 114 5.87 -6.76 5.87
CA THR A 114 5.74 -5.74 4.83
C THR A 114 6.61 -4.50 5.11
N THR A 115 6.60 -3.52 4.22
CA THR A 115 7.31 -2.25 4.34
C THR A 115 6.35 -1.07 4.17
N VAL A 116 6.76 0.11 4.66
CA VAL A 116 6.02 1.37 4.44
C VAL A 116 5.83 1.66 2.95
N GLY A 117 6.86 1.40 2.13
CA GLY A 117 6.80 1.58 0.68
C GLY A 117 5.72 0.72 0.03
N GLN A 118 5.66 -0.57 0.38
CA GLN A 118 4.61 -1.46 -0.11
C GLN A 118 3.23 -0.95 0.29
N MET A 119 3.03 -0.61 1.57
CA MET A 119 1.73 -0.15 2.03
C MET A 119 1.29 1.16 1.35
N ASN A 120 2.19 2.14 1.19
CA ASN A 120 1.88 3.40 0.51
C ASN A 120 1.59 3.19 -0.99
N PHE A 121 2.37 2.34 -1.66
CA PHE A 121 2.12 1.95 -3.04
C PHE A 121 0.71 1.38 -3.23
N PHE A 122 0.33 0.41 -2.39
CA PHE A 122 -0.97 -0.23 -2.47
C PHE A 122 -2.11 0.71 -2.12
N LYS A 123 -1.94 1.53 -1.07
CA LYS A 123 -2.92 2.54 -0.71
C LYS A 123 -3.18 3.48 -1.88
N TRP A 124 -2.13 4.01 -2.50
CA TRP A 124 -2.24 4.89 -3.66
C TRP A 124 -2.92 4.19 -4.84
N ALA A 125 -2.53 2.95 -5.14
CA ALA A 125 -3.11 2.20 -6.26
C ALA A 125 -4.62 1.93 -6.06
N ILE A 126 -5.05 1.65 -4.83
CA ILE A 126 -6.47 1.46 -4.50
C ILE A 126 -7.23 2.79 -4.54
N GLU A 127 -6.69 3.85 -3.94
CA GLU A 127 -7.34 5.17 -3.90
C GLU A 127 -7.54 5.76 -5.32
N ASN A 128 -6.61 5.47 -6.23
CA ASN A 128 -6.66 5.95 -7.61
C ASN A 128 -7.34 4.97 -8.59
N GLN A 129 -8.11 3.98 -8.09
CA GLN A 129 -8.85 3.00 -8.92
C GLN A 129 -7.98 2.17 -9.88
N ILE A 130 -6.66 2.13 -9.69
CA ILE A 130 -5.74 1.38 -10.55
C ILE A 130 -5.97 -0.12 -10.40
N ILE A 131 -6.18 -0.59 -9.17
CA ILE A 131 -6.46 -2.01 -8.91
C ILE A 131 -7.76 -2.44 -9.60
N ASN A 132 -8.81 -1.62 -9.50
CA ASN A 132 -10.08 -1.87 -10.15
C ASN A 132 -9.93 -1.97 -11.68
N TYR A 133 -9.20 -1.03 -12.28
CA TYR A 133 -8.93 -1.05 -13.71
C TYR A 133 -8.24 -2.35 -14.16
N ILE A 134 -7.25 -2.83 -13.40
CA ILE A 134 -6.54 -4.09 -13.70
C ILE A 134 -7.44 -5.32 -13.50
N GLU A 135 -8.38 -5.29 -12.56
CA GLU A 135 -9.30 -6.43 -12.33
C GLU A 135 -10.40 -6.52 -13.40
N GLU A 136 -10.73 -5.40 -14.07
CA GLU A 136 -11.77 -5.32 -15.10
C GLU A 136 -11.27 -5.64 -16.52
N HIS A 137 -9.96 -5.72 -16.75
CA HIS A 137 -9.31 -5.90 -18.07
C HIS A 137 -8.27 -7.02 -18.06
#